data_AF-A0A8I0KLZ4-F1
#
_entry.id   AF-A0A8I0KLZ4-F1
#
_cell.length_a   1.000
_cell.length_b   1.000
_cell.length_c   1.000
_cell.angle_alpha   90.00
_cell.angle_beta   90.00
_cell.angle_gamma   90.00
#
_symmetry.space_group_name_H-M   'P 1'
#
loop_
_entity.id
_entity.type
_entity.pdbx_description
1 polymer ?
#
loop_
_entity_poly.entity_id
_entity_poly.type
_entity_poly.pdbx_seq_one_letter_code
_entity_poly.pdbx_strand_id
1 'polypeptide(L)'
;MAPASEAHRTHPLTALLQGLIWGAGVAVALSWQAFDFQDPNWWALASLPAGFLLGAAGGWVSWLFTRYVIDDEEIRVERGVLFKSSRRIPFERLQSVDINEPLVARLVGLSELTIEMAGGSDSRTRLRFLTLAESRRLRRLLLERAHGAPEEHAEDGEPVPQEHRQVLHVVPPDRIILGTLLSLDFVGTVLAAIASIVFAVFTETGWALLAILVPTLWGIGQMITNRIIAQWDFTLSRHPRGLRIERGLLSRSSQTIPFDRVQGIGVVEPIVWRRYTWCRLDVDVAGYGAASDESGGVSSTTLLPIADRDLARRIVDELVPDPDRGTGRRVRPTSRSRVFAPIGWRYRWLAATDHTVTTATGWITRHRSVVPHHKVQSVEFSQGPVQRRFKVATVKVHTPDGPVSAQAHHLDEDVARAITFDEVERARAARRLSRR
;
A
#
# COMPACT_ATOMS: atom_id res chain seq x y z
N MET A 1 -15.71 11.42 35.75
CA MET A 1 -15.13 12.56 35.01
C MET A 1 -13.64 12.29 35.02
N ALA A 2 -13.10 11.73 33.93
CA ALA A 2 -11.67 11.38 33.86
C ALA A 2 -10.82 12.65 34.06
N PRO A 3 -9.66 12.59 34.75
CA PRO A 3 -8.81 13.75 34.92
C PRO A 3 -8.48 14.33 33.55
N ALA A 4 -8.63 15.65 33.39
CA ALA A 4 -8.40 16.33 32.13
C ALA A 4 -6.93 16.17 31.72
N SER A 5 -6.67 15.18 30.87
CA SER A 5 -5.41 15.02 30.16
C SER A 5 -5.12 16.30 29.38
N GLU A 6 -3.88 16.75 29.44
CA GLU A 6 -3.47 18.03 28.90
C GLU A 6 -3.63 18.03 27.37
N ALA A 7 -4.37 18.99 26.84
CA ALA A 7 -4.60 19.11 25.40
C ALA A 7 -3.38 19.71 24.71
N HIS A 8 -2.72 18.90 23.89
CA HIS A 8 -1.53 19.29 23.15
C HIS A 8 -1.89 19.79 21.74
N ARG A 9 -1.04 20.65 21.19
CA ARG A 9 -1.15 21.14 19.81
C ARG A 9 0.02 20.62 18.99
N THR A 10 -0.18 20.49 17.69
CA THR A 10 0.92 20.21 16.76
C THR A 10 1.83 21.43 16.61
N HIS A 11 3.00 21.25 16.01
CA HIS A 11 4.01 22.30 15.91
C HIS A 11 3.47 23.54 15.18
N PRO A 12 3.76 24.80 15.59
CA PRO A 12 3.23 26.00 14.96
C PRO A 12 3.57 26.15 13.47
N LEU A 13 4.71 25.61 13.03
CA LEU A 13 5.07 25.54 11.60
C LEU A 13 4.07 24.73 10.76
N THR A 14 3.21 23.92 11.38
CA THR A 14 2.07 23.27 10.69
C THR A 14 1.20 24.30 9.99
N ALA A 15 0.94 25.44 10.65
CA ALA A 15 0.16 26.53 10.07
C ALA A 15 0.77 27.07 8.79
N LEU A 16 2.10 27.29 8.81
CA LEU A 16 2.84 27.83 7.68
C LEU A 16 2.87 26.83 6.51
N LEU A 17 3.17 25.55 6.80
CA LEU A 17 3.25 24.50 5.78
C LEU A 17 1.89 24.24 5.12
N GLN A 18 0.84 24.08 5.93
CA GLN A 18 -0.51 23.87 5.42
C GLN A 18 -1.02 25.12 4.68
N GLY A 19 -0.68 26.31 5.19
CA GLY A 19 -1.01 27.57 4.57
C GLY A 19 -0.33 27.79 3.22
N LEU A 20 0.92 27.33 3.05
CA LEU A 20 1.62 27.38 1.76
C LEU A 20 1.00 26.44 0.73
N ILE A 21 0.61 25.22 1.13
CA ILE A 21 -0.07 24.25 0.25
C ILE A 21 -1.42 24.79 -0.20
N TRP A 22 -2.25 25.26 0.74
CA TRP A 22 -3.54 25.87 0.42
C TRP A 22 -3.37 27.16 -0.38
N GLY A 23 -2.37 27.96 -0.03
CA GLY A 23 -2.04 29.20 -0.70
C GLY A 23 -1.67 29.00 -2.15
N ALA A 24 -0.87 27.97 -2.47
CA ALA A 24 -0.57 27.60 -3.84
C ALA A 24 -1.84 27.18 -4.62
N GLY A 25 -2.72 26.37 -4.02
CA GLY A 25 -3.98 25.97 -4.65
C GLY A 25 -4.92 27.16 -4.92
N VAL A 26 -5.08 28.05 -3.95
CA VAL A 26 -5.88 29.27 -4.09
C VAL A 26 -5.24 30.23 -5.11
N ALA A 27 -3.92 30.41 -5.06
CA ALA A 27 -3.20 31.25 -6.01
C ALA A 27 -3.36 30.75 -7.45
N VAL A 28 -3.26 29.44 -7.68
CA VAL A 28 -3.51 28.84 -9.00
C VAL A 28 -4.96 29.03 -9.43
N ALA A 29 -5.93 28.79 -8.55
CA ALA A 29 -7.35 28.96 -8.87
C ALA A 29 -7.68 30.43 -9.23
N LEU A 30 -7.20 31.38 -8.44
CA LEU A 30 -7.39 32.81 -8.70
C LEU A 30 -6.64 33.24 -9.97
N SER A 31 -5.42 32.74 -10.18
CA SER A 31 -4.65 33.02 -11.39
C SER A 31 -5.35 32.46 -12.63
N TRP A 32 -5.89 31.25 -12.56
CA TRP A 32 -6.62 30.62 -13.67
C TRP A 32 -7.87 31.41 -14.05
N GLN A 33 -8.62 31.90 -13.06
CA GLN A 33 -9.75 32.77 -13.29
C GLN A 33 -9.34 34.15 -13.81
N ALA A 34 -8.12 34.57 -13.48
CA ALA A 34 -7.56 35.83 -13.92
C ALA A 34 -6.81 35.82 -15.25
N PHE A 35 -6.53 34.62 -15.75
CA PHE A 35 -5.77 34.42 -16.96
C PHE A 35 -6.67 34.61 -18.17
N ASP A 36 -6.58 35.79 -18.77
CA ASP A 36 -7.07 36.03 -20.12
C ASP A 36 -5.87 36.00 -21.08
N PHE A 37 -5.89 35.12 -22.08
CA PHE A 37 -4.80 34.98 -23.04
C PHE A 37 -4.71 36.17 -24.01
N GLN A 38 -5.77 36.98 -24.09
CA GLN A 38 -5.87 38.06 -25.06
C GLN A 38 -5.36 39.40 -24.51
N ASP A 39 -5.52 39.66 -23.21
CA ASP A 39 -5.12 40.91 -22.53
C ASP A 39 -4.41 40.64 -21.18
N PRO A 40 -3.06 40.68 -21.13
CA PRO A 40 -2.30 40.53 -19.89
C PRO A 40 -2.65 41.63 -18.89
N ASN A 41 -3.09 41.21 -17.70
CA ASN A 41 -3.68 42.12 -16.73
C ASN A 41 -2.97 42.04 -15.36
N TRP A 42 -2.83 43.17 -14.68
CA TRP A 42 -2.04 43.25 -13.44
C TRP A 42 -2.70 42.52 -12.25
N TRP A 43 -4.02 42.28 -12.34
CA TRP A 43 -4.76 41.54 -11.33
C TRP A 43 -4.42 40.05 -11.33
N ALA A 44 -4.05 39.46 -12.48
CA ALA A 44 -3.45 38.13 -12.51
C ALA A 44 -2.15 38.06 -11.68
N LEU A 45 -1.29 39.08 -11.76
CA LEU A 45 -0.09 39.16 -10.93
C LEU A 45 -0.39 39.38 -9.45
N ALA A 46 -1.41 40.19 -9.12
CA ALA A 46 -1.84 40.43 -7.74
C ALA A 46 -2.55 39.21 -7.10
N SER A 47 -3.12 38.32 -7.92
CA SER A 47 -3.83 37.12 -7.46
C SER A 47 -2.92 36.10 -6.76
N LEU A 48 -1.65 36.02 -7.17
CA LEU A 48 -0.65 35.12 -6.57
C LEU A 48 -0.38 35.44 -5.09
N PRO A 49 0.10 36.65 -4.71
CA PRO A 49 0.34 36.98 -3.31
C PRO A 49 -0.96 36.98 -2.49
N ALA A 50 -2.09 37.40 -3.07
CA ALA A 50 -3.39 37.34 -2.42
C ALA A 50 -3.79 35.89 -2.06
N GLY A 51 -3.59 34.95 -3.00
CA GLY A 51 -3.84 33.54 -2.77
C GLY A 51 -2.95 32.95 -1.67
N PHE A 52 -1.66 33.28 -1.65
CA PHE A 52 -0.75 32.87 -0.58
C PHE A 52 -1.14 33.44 0.79
N LEU A 53 -1.54 34.70 0.88
CA LEU A 53 -2.00 35.31 2.12
C LEU A 53 -3.27 34.65 2.66
N LEU A 54 -4.26 34.41 1.79
CA LEU A 54 -5.49 33.70 2.16
C LEU A 54 -5.21 32.26 2.61
N GLY A 55 -4.32 31.56 1.90
CA GLY A 55 -3.85 30.25 2.28
C GLY A 55 -3.17 30.24 3.65
N ALA A 56 -2.24 31.16 3.90
CA ALA A 56 -1.56 31.32 5.18
C ALA A 56 -2.53 31.59 6.33
N ALA A 57 -3.48 32.51 6.14
CA ALA A 57 -4.54 32.79 7.11
C ALA A 57 -5.38 31.53 7.40
N GLY A 58 -5.81 30.83 6.34
CA GLY A 58 -6.55 29.57 6.48
C GLY A 58 -5.76 28.49 7.22
N GLY A 59 -4.48 28.31 6.90
CA GLY A 59 -3.58 27.38 7.57
C GLY A 59 -3.38 27.70 9.05
N TRP A 60 -3.23 28.98 9.39
CA TRP A 60 -3.13 29.47 10.76
C TRP A 60 -4.39 29.19 11.57
N VAL A 61 -5.56 29.54 11.03
CA VAL A 61 -6.84 29.25 11.66
C VAL A 61 -7.01 27.74 11.82
N SER A 62 -6.74 26.93 10.80
CA SER A 62 -6.83 25.46 10.89
C SER A 62 -5.93 24.89 11.98
N TRP A 63 -4.72 25.42 12.17
CA TRP A 63 -3.79 24.98 13.21
C TRP A 63 -4.30 25.31 14.62
N LEU A 64 -4.87 26.50 14.83
CA LEU A 64 -5.43 26.90 16.13
C LEU A 64 -6.54 25.95 16.62
N PHE A 65 -7.30 25.37 15.69
CA PHE A 65 -8.39 24.43 15.96
C PHE A 65 -7.98 22.95 15.85
N THR A 66 -6.69 22.64 15.68
CA THR A 66 -6.19 21.26 15.66
C THR A 66 -5.55 20.93 17.01
N ARG A 67 -6.12 19.97 17.74
CA ARG A 67 -5.63 19.54 19.06
C ARG A 67 -5.64 18.02 19.15
N TYR A 68 -4.76 17.48 19.99
CA TYR A 68 -4.80 16.08 20.35
C TYR A 68 -4.67 15.93 21.87
N VAL A 69 -5.31 14.89 22.38
CA VAL A 69 -5.41 14.59 23.81
C VAL A 69 -5.08 13.10 23.96
N ILE A 70 -4.20 12.77 24.90
CA ILE A 70 -3.77 11.39 25.15
C ILE A 70 -4.23 11.04 26.56
N ASP A 71 -5.22 10.15 26.65
CA ASP A 71 -5.69 9.58 27.90
C ASP A 71 -4.93 8.28 28.22
N ASP A 72 -5.37 7.58 29.27
CA ASP A 72 -4.83 6.26 29.65
C ASP A 72 -5.39 5.12 28.79
N GLU A 73 -6.56 5.30 28.16
CA GLU A 73 -7.23 4.28 27.34
C GLU A 73 -7.36 4.65 25.85
N GLU A 74 -7.37 5.95 25.51
CA GLU A 74 -7.57 6.41 24.13
C GLU A 74 -6.70 7.63 23.77
N ILE A 75 -6.43 7.79 22.47
CA ILE A 75 -5.96 9.07 21.90
C ILE A 75 -7.11 9.72 21.13
N ARG A 76 -7.41 10.98 21.46
CA ARG A 76 -8.42 11.79 20.80
C ARG A 76 -7.76 12.87 19.94
N VAL A 77 -8.18 12.95 18.68
CA VAL A 77 -7.72 13.96 17.73
C VAL A 77 -8.90 14.82 17.32
N GLU A 78 -8.82 16.12 17.57
CA GLU A 78 -9.86 17.10 17.30
C GLU A 78 -9.43 18.05 16.19
N ARG A 79 -10.31 18.27 15.22
CA ARG A 79 -10.05 19.08 14.02
C ARG A 79 -11.27 19.86 13.59
N GLY A 80 -11.01 20.90 12.83
CA GLY A 80 -12.00 21.62 12.06
C GLY A 80 -12.39 22.94 12.67
N VAL A 81 -12.63 23.91 11.80
CA VAL A 81 -12.95 25.30 12.16
C VAL A 81 -14.47 25.47 12.25
N LEU A 82 -15.16 25.21 11.13
CA LEU A 82 -16.62 25.29 11.03
C LEU A 82 -17.28 23.95 11.38
N PHE A 83 -16.76 22.86 10.83
CA PHE A 83 -17.22 21.50 11.09
C PHE A 83 -16.23 20.80 12.01
N LYS A 84 -16.60 20.61 13.28
CA LYS A 84 -15.76 19.97 14.28
C LYS A 84 -15.83 18.44 14.11
N SER A 85 -14.67 17.82 13.95
CA SER A 85 -14.49 16.37 13.92
C SER A 85 -13.65 15.97 15.13
N SER A 86 -14.14 15.02 15.92
CA SER A 86 -13.41 14.42 17.03
C SER A 86 -13.29 12.94 16.77
N ARG A 87 -12.06 12.44 16.68
CA ARG A 87 -11.77 11.03 16.40
C ARG A 87 -11.06 10.42 17.59
N ARG A 88 -11.71 9.43 18.20
CA ARG A 88 -11.21 8.70 19.36
C ARG A 88 -10.65 7.37 18.91
N ILE A 89 -9.44 7.06 19.37
CA ILE A 89 -8.68 5.87 18.98
C ILE A 89 -8.32 5.16 20.29
N PRO A 90 -9.10 4.13 20.70
CA PRO A 90 -8.73 3.29 21.83
C PRO A 90 -7.40 2.58 21.57
N PHE A 91 -6.55 2.47 22.59
CA PHE A 91 -5.24 1.80 22.44
C PHE A 91 -5.37 0.33 22.03
N GLU A 92 -6.42 -0.36 22.49
CA GLU A 92 -6.73 -1.73 22.09
C GLU A 92 -6.98 -1.91 20.59
N ARG A 93 -7.45 -0.85 19.92
CA ARG A 93 -7.71 -0.85 18.48
C ARG A 93 -6.55 -0.28 17.68
N LEU A 94 -5.55 0.31 18.33
CA LEU A 94 -4.37 0.85 17.67
C LEU A 94 -3.50 -0.31 17.18
N GLN A 95 -3.27 -0.36 15.88
CA GLN A 95 -2.51 -1.44 15.26
C GLN A 95 -1.11 -0.98 14.91
N SER A 96 -1.00 0.06 14.08
CA SER A 96 0.30 0.53 13.61
C SER A 96 0.40 2.05 13.74
N VAL A 97 1.64 2.49 13.90
CA VAL A 97 1.99 3.91 13.92
C VAL A 97 3.21 4.10 13.04
N ASP A 98 2.98 4.74 11.90
CA ASP A 98 3.97 5.00 10.87
C ASP A 98 4.38 6.48 10.88
N ILE A 99 5.64 6.74 10.56
CA ILE A 99 6.20 8.10 10.48
C ILE A 99 6.48 8.39 9.01
N ASN A 100 5.89 9.47 8.51
CA ASN A 100 6.10 9.98 7.17
C ASN A 100 6.78 11.35 7.25
N GLU A 101 7.83 11.55 6.47
CA GLU A 101 8.57 12.81 6.40
C GLU A 101 8.49 13.37 4.97
N PRO A 102 7.38 14.04 4.59
CA PRO A 102 7.25 14.75 3.31
C PRO A 102 8.38 15.77 3.11
N LEU A 103 8.82 16.01 1.88
CA LEU A 103 10.04 16.80 1.60
C LEU A 103 10.00 18.15 2.29
N VAL A 104 8.89 18.86 2.14
CA VAL A 104 8.73 20.20 2.73
C VAL A 104 8.81 20.13 4.26
N ALA A 105 8.21 19.12 4.88
CA ALA A 105 8.29 18.92 6.33
C ALA A 105 9.70 18.51 6.79
N ARG A 106 10.36 17.61 6.05
CA ARG A 106 11.72 17.13 6.30
C ARG A 106 12.74 18.27 6.30
N LEU A 107 12.61 19.22 5.37
CA LEU A 107 13.48 20.40 5.29
C LEU A 107 13.39 21.27 6.55
N VAL A 108 12.24 21.30 7.24
CA VAL A 108 12.05 22.05 8.49
C VAL A 108 12.10 21.16 9.74
N GLY A 109 12.52 19.90 9.63
CA GLY A 109 12.65 18.95 10.76
C GLY A 109 11.32 18.39 11.30
N LEU A 110 10.26 18.44 10.50
CA LEU A 110 8.91 17.99 10.86
C LEU A 110 8.53 16.69 10.15
N SER A 111 7.55 16.00 10.73
CA SER A 111 7.06 14.70 10.29
C SER A 111 5.55 14.55 10.56
N GLU A 112 4.88 13.72 9.78
CA GLU A 112 3.48 13.35 9.94
C GLU A 112 3.39 11.94 10.53
N LEU A 113 2.59 11.79 11.59
CA LEU A 113 2.34 10.51 12.25
C LEU A 113 1.05 9.90 11.70
N THR A 114 1.11 8.71 11.12
CA THR A 114 -0.05 7.99 10.60
C THR A 114 -0.40 6.85 11.54
N ILE A 115 -1.56 6.93 12.16
CA ILE A 115 -2.08 5.92 13.08
C ILE A 115 -3.13 5.09 12.34
N GLU A 116 -2.99 3.78 12.33
CA GLU A 116 -3.99 2.88 11.77
C GLU A 116 -4.66 2.05 12.86
N MET A 117 -5.98 1.93 12.71
CA MET A 117 -6.84 1.21 13.65
C MET A 117 -7.38 -0.09 13.05
N ALA A 118 -7.72 -1.02 13.93
CA ALA A 118 -8.46 -2.21 13.57
C ALA A 118 -9.88 -1.85 13.06
N GLY A 119 -10.18 -2.25 11.83
CA GLY A 119 -11.54 -2.29 11.27
C GLY A 119 -11.87 -1.16 10.29
N GLY A 120 -12.14 -1.55 9.03
CA GLY A 120 -12.73 -0.70 7.99
C GLY A 120 -11.76 0.21 7.24
N SER A 121 -12.22 0.74 6.11
CA SER A 121 -11.47 1.63 5.22
C SER A 121 -11.22 3.03 5.79
N ASP A 122 -12.10 3.52 6.67
CA ASP A 122 -11.92 4.76 7.42
C ASP A 122 -11.26 4.49 8.78
N SER A 123 -10.13 3.81 8.81
CA SER A 123 -9.39 3.47 10.05
C SER A 123 -8.10 4.26 10.24
N ARG A 124 -7.67 4.99 9.21
CA ARG A 124 -6.40 5.73 9.20
C ARG A 124 -6.58 7.17 9.67
N THR A 125 -5.85 7.56 10.73
CA THR A 125 -5.82 8.93 11.26
C THR A 125 -4.41 9.50 11.14
N ARG A 126 -4.24 10.59 10.39
CA ARG A 126 -2.92 11.22 10.22
C ARG A 126 -2.78 12.47 11.05
N LEU A 127 -1.88 12.51 12.03
CA LEU A 127 -1.54 13.68 12.84
C LEU A 127 -0.40 14.45 12.16
N ARG A 128 -0.74 15.63 11.60
CA ARG A 128 0.21 16.41 10.79
C ARG A 128 1.11 17.32 11.60
N PHE A 129 2.37 17.23 11.21
CA PHE A 129 3.57 18.00 11.54
C PHE A 129 3.86 18.13 13.04
N LEU A 130 4.53 17.09 13.52
CA LEU A 130 5.25 17.03 14.78
C LEU A 130 6.75 17.01 14.50
N THR A 131 7.58 17.43 15.45
CA THR A 131 9.03 17.26 15.30
C THR A 131 9.38 15.77 15.18
N LEU A 132 10.47 15.44 14.49
CA LEU A 132 10.88 14.03 14.33
C LEU A 132 11.09 13.32 15.68
N ALA A 133 11.65 14.03 16.67
CA ALA A 133 11.83 13.51 18.02
C ALA A 133 10.49 13.22 18.71
N GLU A 134 9.53 14.13 18.58
CA GLU A 134 8.19 13.98 19.14
C GLU A 134 7.39 12.86 18.46
N SER A 135 7.44 12.74 17.13
CA SER A 135 6.84 11.61 16.42
C SER A 135 7.40 10.26 16.88
N ARG A 136 8.71 10.17 17.12
CA ARG A 136 9.34 8.95 17.66
C ARG A 136 8.91 8.69 19.11
N ARG A 137 8.81 9.73 19.94
CA ARG A 137 8.31 9.62 21.32
C ARG A 137 6.87 9.15 21.36
N LEU A 138 5.98 9.80 20.60
CA LEU A 138 4.57 9.44 20.51
C LEU A 138 4.37 8.04 19.93
N ARG A 139 5.12 7.66 18.89
CA ARG A 139 5.09 6.29 18.36
C ARG A 139 5.40 5.25 19.43
N ARG A 140 6.45 5.45 20.24
CA ARG A 140 6.80 4.54 21.33
C ARG A 140 5.67 4.47 22.37
N LEU A 141 5.23 5.62 22.87
CA LEU A 141 4.18 5.71 23.86
C LEU A 141 2.87 5.03 23.39
N LEU A 142 2.45 5.29 22.15
CA LEU A 142 1.23 4.70 21.60
C LEU A 142 1.32 3.19 21.45
N LEU A 143 2.47 2.67 21.00
CA LEU A 143 2.68 1.23 20.84
C LEU A 143 2.84 0.52 22.20
N GLU A 144 3.50 1.15 23.17
CA GLU A 144 3.61 0.66 24.55
C GLU A 144 2.23 0.57 25.21
N ARG A 145 1.36 1.57 25.03
CA ARG A 145 -0.01 1.51 25.55
C ARG A 145 -0.90 0.52 24.82
N ALA A 146 -0.74 0.35 23.52
CA ALA A 146 -1.55 -0.56 22.72
C ALA A 146 -1.20 -2.04 22.92
N HIS A 147 0.05 -2.35 23.28
CA HIS A 147 0.54 -3.73 23.37
C HIS A 147 0.97 -4.13 24.78
N GLY A 148 0.78 -3.25 25.78
CA GLY A 148 1.35 -3.40 27.12
C GLY A 148 2.83 -3.04 27.13
N ALA A 149 3.34 -2.65 28.31
CA ALA A 149 4.77 -2.42 28.48
C ALA A 149 5.55 -3.64 27.95
N PRO A 150 6.65 -3.45 27.22
CA PRO A 150 7.55 -4.56 26.96
C PRO A 150 8.00 -5.10 28.32
N GLU A 151 7.60 -6.32 28.67
CA GLU A 151 8.31 -7.10 29.69
C GLU A 151 9.80 -7.10 29.30
N GLU A 152 10.60 -6.47 30.18
CA GLU A 152 12.03 -6.67 30.48
C GLU A 152 12.86 -7.18 29.27
N HIS A 153 13.76 -6.41 28.65
CA HIS A 153 15.00 -5.88 29.21
C HIS A 153 15.33 -4.51 28.57
N ALA A 154 15.13 -3.44 29.32
CA ALA A 154 15.74 -2.13 29.08
C ALA A 154 16.08 -1.51 30.45
N GLU A 155 16.71 -2.31 31.32
CA GLU A 155 17.43 -1.81 32.48
C GLU A 155 18.91 -1.81 32.12
N ASP A 156 19.34 -0.68 31.57
CA ASP A 156 20.51 0.10 31.99
C ASP A 156 20.84 1.09 30.87
N GLY A 157 21.26 2.29 31.26
CA GLY A 157 21.37 3.48 30.43
C GLY A 157 22.44 3.42 29.32
N GLU A 158 22.30 2.50 28.37
CA GLU A 158 23.01 2.52 27.10
C GLU A 158 22.01 2.64 25.93
N PRO A 159 22.28 3.50 24.93
CA PRO A 159 21.45 3.60 23.75
C PRO A 159 21.51 2.26 23.02
N VAL A 160 20.40 1.53 22.94
CA VAL A 160 20.27 0.28 22.16
C VAL A 160 20.99 0.48 20.81
N PRO A 161 22.13 -0.19 20.57
CA PRO A 161 22.92 0.03 19.38
C PRO A 161 22.09 -0.29 18.14
N GLN A 162 22.34 0.46 17.07
CA GLN A 162 21.76 0.25 15.74
C GLN A 162 22.13 -1.12 15.12
N GLU A 163 22.79 -2.02 15.87
CA GLU A 163 23.55 -3.18 15.42
C GLU A 163 22.71 -4.43 15.08
N HIS A 164 21.43 -4.52 15.43
CA HIS A 164 20.59 -5.66 15.00
C HIS A 164 19.84 -5.42 13.68
N ARG A 165 20.10 -4.30 12.97
CA ARG A 165 19.50 -4.02 11.68
C ARG A 165 20.24 -4.77 10.56
N GLN A 166 19.90 -6.04 10.36
CA GLN A 166 20.34 -6.75 9.16
C GLN A 166 19.56 -6.25 7.96
N VAL A 167 20.22 -5.50 7.08
CA VAL A 167 19.65 -5.07 5.80
C VAL A 167 19.51 -6.30 4.92
N LEU A 168 18.28 -6.77 4.70
CA LEU A 168 18.01 -7.91 3.83
C LEU A 168 18.24 -7.54 2.37
N HIS A 169 17.78 -6.35 1.96
CA HIS A 169 17.90 -5.91 0.59
C HIS A 169 17.75 -4.39 0.46
N VAL A 170 18.65 -3.77 -0.30
CA VAL A 170 18.48 -2.42 -0.83
C VAL A 170 18.18 -2.57 -2.32
N VAL A 171 17.07 -2.02 -2.78
CA VAL A 171 16.76 -2.00 -4.22
C VAL A 171 17.44 -0.76 -4.80
N PRO A 172 18.48 -0.92 -5.63
CA PRO A 172 19.16 0.23 -6.19
C PRO A 172 18.25 0.97 -7.19
N PRO A 173 18.38 2.30 -7.34
CA PRO A 173 17.44 3.10 -8.13
C PRO A 173 17.38 2.71 -9.62
N ASP A 174 18.50 2.25 -10.18
CA ASP A 174 18.61 1.75 -11.55
C ASP A 174 17.67 0.56 -11.80
N ARG A 175 17.57 -0.38 -10.85
CA ARG A 175 16.63 -1.51 -10.94
C ARG A 175 15.18 -1.04 -10.91
N ILE A 176 14.86 -0.01 -10.13
CA ILE A 176 13.50 0.57 -10.07
C ILE A 176 13.14 1.22 -11.40
N ILE A 177 14.07 1.98 -11.98
CA ILE A 177 13.90 2.61 -13.30
C ILE A 177 13.71 1.51 -14.36
N LEU A 178 14.62 0.53 -14.41
CA LEU A 178 14.57 -0.51 -15.43
C LEU A 178 13.33 -1.39 -15.28
N GLY A 179 12.93 -1.75 -14.06
CA GLY A 179 11.68 -2.47 -13.81
C GLY A 179 10.45 -1.65 -14.19
N THR A 180 10.45 -0.34 -13.95
CA THR A 180 9.35 0.55 -14.36
C THR A 180 9.24 0.64 -15.88
N LEU A 181 10.36 0.83 -16.60
CA LEU A 181 10.40 0.82 -18.07
C LEU A 181 10.03 -0.55 -18.65
N LEU A 182 10.31 -1.63 -17.92
CA LEU A 182 9.99 -2.99 -18.33
C LEU A 182 8.60 -3.44 -17.83
N SER A 183 7.84 -2.55 -17.17
CA SER A 183 6.51 -2.87 -16.67
C SER A 183 5.49 -2.91 -17.80
N LEU A 184 4.49 -3.79 -17.67
CA LEU A 184 3.48 -3.96 -18.71
C LEU A 184 2.66 -2.66 -18.92
N ASP A 185 2.43 -1.91 -17.84
CA ASP A 185 1.72 -0.64 -17.88
C ASP A 185 2.47 0.37 -18.76
N PHE A 186 3.79 0.52 -18.57
CA PHE A 186 4.62 1.39 -19.40
C PHE A 186 4.62 0.94 -20.87
N VAL A 187 4.83 -0.35 -21.13
CA VAL A 187 4.79 -0.88 -22.51
C VAL A 187 3.43 -0.63 -23.15
N GLY A 188 2.34 -0.83 -22.40
CA GLY A 188 0.98 -0.55 -22.85
C GLY A 188 0.78 0.92 -23.20
N THR A 189 1.25 1.85 -22.37
CA THR A 189 1.14 3.29 -22.64
C THR A 189 1.98 3.72 -23.84
N VAL A 190 3.18 3.16 -24.01
CA VAL A 190 4.01 3.41 -25.20
C VAL A 190 3.34 2.89 -26.46
N LEU A 191 2.77 1.67 -26.44
CA LEU A 191 2.03 1.12 -27.57
C LEU A 191 0.78 1.96 -27.89
N ALA A 192 0.07 2.43 -26.87
CA ALA A 192 -1.06 3.33 -27.04
C ALA A 192 -0.62 4.65 -27.69
N ALA A 193 0.50 5.24 -27.22
CA ALA A 193 1.07 6.45 -27.83
C ALA A 193 1.42 6.24 -29.31
N ILE A 194 2.06 5.11 -29.63
CA ILE A 194 2.37 4.74 -31.03
C ILE A 194 1.08 4.57 -31.84
N ALA A 195 0.07 3.87 -31.30
CA ALA A 195 -1.21 3.68 -31.98
C ALA A 195 -1.92 5.02 -32.23
N SER A 196 -1.85 5.96 -31.30
CA SER A 196 -2.37 7.33 -31.47
C SER A 196 -1.62 8.09 -32.56
N ILE A 197 -0.29 7.95 -32.64
CA ILE A 197 0.52 8.53 -33.72
C ILE A 197 0.09 7.95 -35.07
N VAL A 198 0.01 6.62 -35.18
CA VAL A 198 -0.41 5.95 -36.41
C VAL A 198 -1.82 6.39 -36.80
N PHE A 199 -2.77 6.37 -35.87
CA PHE A 199 -4.15 6.76 -36.12
C PHE A 199 -4.25 8.16 -36.71
N ALA A 200 -3.55 9.14 -36.13
CA ALA A 200 -3.71 10.51 -36.59
C ALA A 200 -2.81 10.91 -37.78
N VAL A 201 -1.82 10.08 -38.14
CA VAL A 201 -1.25 10.09 -39.51
C VAL A 201 -2.30 9.59 -40.52
N PHE A 202 -3.03 8.53 -40.22
CA PHE A 202 -4.07 7.98 -41.11
C PHE A 202 -5.27 8.92 -41.32
N THR A 203 -5.64 9.72 -40.31
CA THR A 203 -6.78 10.66 -40.39
C THR A 203 -6.38 12.08 -40.79
N GLU A 204 -5.13 12.30 -41.22
CA GLU A 204 -4.57 13.59 -41.64
C GLU A 204 -4.80 14.76 -40.66
N THR A 205 -4.99 14.43 -39.37
CA THR A 205 -5.39 15.40 -38.34
C THR A 205 -4.18 15.72 -37.46
N GLY A 206 -3.22 16.47 -38.03
CA GLY A 206 -1.93 16.78 -37.41
C GLY A 206 -2.00 17.54 -36.08
N TRP A 207 -3.01 18.39 -35.86
CA TRP A 207 -3.19 19.06 -34.57
C TRP A 207 -3.85 18.15 -33.53
N ALA A 208 -4.69 17.19 -33.95
CA ALA A 208 -5.28 16.19 -33.06
C ALA A 208 -4.21 15.22 -32.53
N LEU A 209 -3.14 14.96 -33.32
CA LEU A 209 -1.94 14.25 -32.83
C LEU A 209 -1.35 14.94 -31.60
N LEU A 210 -1.14 16.25 -31.65
CA LEU A 210 -0.57 16.99 -30.53
C LEU A 210 -1.48 16.97 -29.30
N ALA A 211 -2.80 17.08 -29.51
CA ALA A 211 -3.79 17.03 -28.44
C ALA A 211 -3.81 15.67 -27.70
N ILE A 212 -3.45 14.57 -28.37
CA ILE A 212 -3.37 13.22 -27.76
C ILE A 212 -1.96 12.95 -27.22
N LEU A 213 -0.93 13.27 -28.00
CA LEU A 213 0.46 12.95 -27.71
C LEU A 213 0.97 13.70 -26.46
N VAL A 214 0.67 14.99 -26.32
CA VAL A 214 1.17 15.80 -25.21
C VAL A 214 0.65 15.28 -23.86
N PRO A 215 -0.67 15.05 -23.66
CA PRO A 215 -1.16 14.45 -22.41
C PRO A 215 -0.65 13.03 -22.19
N THR A 216 -0.46 12.24 -23.25
CA THR A 216 0.06 10.87 -23.13
C THR A 216 1.51 10.87 -22.65
N LEU A 217 2.38 11.68 -23.26
CA LEU A 217 3.77 11.82 -22.83
C LEU A 217 3.89 12.42 -21.42
N TRP A 218 3.08 13.42 -21.11
CA TRP A 218 3.00 13.97 -19.76
C TRP A 218 2.57 12.92 -18.74
N GLY A 219 1.54 12.12 -19.06
CA GLY A 219 1.06 11.01 -18.23
C GLY A 219 2.13 9.94 -17.99
N ILE A 220 2.88 9.57 -19.04
CA ILE A 220 4.03 8.66 -18.94
C ILE A 220 5.09 9.24 -18.00
N GLY A 221 5.47 10.51 -18.21
CA GLY A 221 6.46 11.19 -17.38
C GLY A 221 6.04 11.25 -15.92
N GLN A 222 4.78 11.60 -15.65
CA GLN A 222 4.19 11.60 -14.31
C GLN A 222 4.20 10.21 -13.68
N MET A 223 3.79 9.17 -14.41
CA MET A 223 3.76 7.80 -13.92
C MET A 223 5.16 7.33 -13.50
N ILE A 224 6.18 7.52 -14.35
CA ILE A 224 7.56 7.15 -14.04
C ILE A 224 8.07 7.95 -12.84
N THR A 225 7.91 9.26 -12.87
CA THR A 225 8.42 10.16 -11.83
C THR A 225 7.80 9.85 -10.48
N ASN A 226 6.48 9.67 -10.40
CA ASN A 226 5.79 9.32 -9.15
C ASN A 226 6.24 7.97 -8.60
N ARG A 227 6.43 6.97 -9.47
CA ARG A 227 6.91 5.65 -9.05
C ARG A 227 8.34 5.69 -8.53
N ILE A 228 9.24 6.38 -9.24
CA ILE A 228 10.63 6.57 -8.83
C ILE A 228 10.68 7.30 -7.48
N ILE A 229 10.00 8.44 -7.36
CA ILE A 229 9.96 9.23 -6.13
C ILE A 229 9.46 8.40 -4.95
N ALA A 230 8.43 7.59 -5.14
CA ALA A 230 7.80 6.85 -4.07
C ALA A 230 8.54 5.56 -3.68
N GLN A 231 9.33 4.99 -4.59
CA GLN A 231 10.10 3.76 -4.37
C GLN A 231 11.61 4.01 -4.21
N TRP A 232 12.07 5.25 -4.29
CA TRP A 232 13.48 5.60 -4.14
C TRP A 232 14.09 5.10 -2.81
N ASP A 233 15.35 4.67 -2.85
CA ASP A 233 16.11 4.19 -1.69
C ASP A 233 15.36 3.14 -0.86
N PHE A 234 14.69 2.21 -1.56
CA PHE A 234 13.91 1.17 -0.91
C PHE A 234 14.84 0.22 -0.14
N THR A 235 14.71 0.25 1.18
CA THR A 235 15.49 -0.59 2.08
C THR A 235 14.55 -1.48 2.89
N LEU A 236 14.76 -2.79 2.76
CA LEU A 236 14.11 -3.80 3.61
C LEU A 236 15.11 -4.26 4.67
N SER A 237 14.75 -4.09 5.93
CA SER A 237 15.59 -4.50 7.07
C SER A 237 14.83 -5.41 8.02
N ARG A 238 15.56 -6.36 8.62
CA ARG A 238 15.03 -7.25 9.64
C ARG A 238 15.01 -6.51 10.97
N HIS A 239 13.89 -6.58 11.65
CA HIS A 239 13.73 -6.13 13.02
C HIS A 239 13.36 -7.34 13.89
N PRO A 240 13.71 -7.40 15.19
CA PRO A 240 13.43 -8.56 16.04
C PRO A 240 11.97 -9.06 16.02
N ARG A 241 11.01 -8.15 15.84
CA ARG A 241 9.57 -8.44 15.82
C ARG A 241 8.91 -8.34 14.44
N GLY A 242 9.65 -8.01 13.37
CA GLY A 242 9.04 -7.82 12.04
C GLY A 242 10.00 -7.34 10.95
N LEU A 243 9.44 -7.00 9.79
CA LEU A 243 10.17 -6.38 8.69
C LEU A 243 9.94 -4.87 8.69
N ARG A 244 11.02 -4.10 8.53
CA ARG A 244 10.94 -2.64 8.40
C ARG A 244 11.25 -2.23 6.98
N ILE A 245 10.35 -1.43 6.41
CA ILE A 245 10.44 -0.85 5.07
C ILE A 245 10.73 0.63 5.23
N GLU A 246 11.83 1.09 4.64
CA GLU A 246 12.13 2.52 4.49
C GLU A 246 12.19 2.84 2.99
N ARG A 247 11.51 3.90 2.55
CA ARG A 247 11.50 4.32 1.14
C ARG A 247 11.07 5.77 0.95
N GLY A 248 11.39 6.32 -0.22
CA GLY A 248 10.87 7.57 -0.75
C GLY A 248 11.89 8.70 -0.81
N LEU A 249 11.93 9.41 -1.94
CA LEU A 249 12.84 10.53 -2.19
C LEU A 249 12.32 11.82 -1.57
N LEU A 250 11.07 12.18 -1.95
CA LEU A 250 10.39 13.36 -1.45
C LEU A 250 9.79 13.10 -0.08
N SER A 251 8.96 12.07 0.06
CA SER A 251 8.38 11.65 1.33
C SER A 251 9.07 10.40 1.85
N ARG A 252 9.93 10.54 2.86
CA ARG A 252 10.55 9.37 3.49
C ARG A 252 9.52 8.70 4.41
N SER A 253 9.12 7.49 4.09
CA SER A 253 8.20 6.69 4.88
C SER A 253 8.96 5.57 5.58
N SER A 254 8.69 5.35 6.87
CA SER A 254 9.23 4.24 7.66
C SER A 254 8.09 3.44 8.26
N GLN A 255 7.84 2.26 7.70
CA GLN A 255 6.79 1.33 8.12
C GLN A 255 7.39 0.07 8.75
N THR A 256 6.75 -0.48 9.77
CA THR A 256 7.17 -1.76 10.38
C THR A 256 6.02 -2.75 10.33
N ILE A 257 6.22 -3.85 9.60
CA ILE A 257 5.27 -4.94 9.41
C ILE A 257 5.65 -6.08 10.37
N PRO A 258 4.88 -6.34 11.44
CA PRO A 258 5.14 -7.46 12.34
C PRO A 258 4.92 -8.82 11.64
N PHE A 259 5.70 -9.84 12.02
CA PHE A 259 5.62 -11.17 11.40
C PHE A 259 4.25 -11.85 11.62
N ASP A 260 3.70 -11.73 12.82
CA ASP A 260 2.40 -12.28 13.23
C ASP A 260 1.22 -11.69 12.46
N ARG A 261 1.39 -10.48 11.92
CA ARG A 261 0.35 -9.76 11.19
C ARG A 261 0.30 -10.06 9.71
N VAL A 262 1.30 -10.74 9.16
CA VAL A 262 1.29 -11.21 7.77
C VAL A 262 0.19 -12.26 7.59
N GLN A 263 -0.76 -11.97 6.71
CA GLN A 263 -1.93 -12.81 6.42
C GLN A 263 -1.72 -13.65 5.17
N GLY A 264 -1.00 -13.11 4.20
CA GLY A 264 -0.73 -13.77 2.94
C GLY A 264 0.33 -13.04 2.15
N ILE A 265 0.93 -13.73 1.19
CA ILE A 265 2.01 -13.20 0.36
C ILE A 265 1.66 -13.40 -1.11
N GLY A 266 1.72 -12.32 -1.87
CA GLY A 266 1.50 -12.27 -3.31
C GLY A 266 2.83 -12.08 -4.04
N VAL A 267 3.17 -13.03 -4.92
CA VAL A 267 4.31 -12.92 -5.83
C VAL A 267 3.77 -12.60 -7.22
N VAL A 268 4.16 -11.44 -7.75
CA VAL A 268 3.73 -10.96 -9.06
C VAL A 268 4.92 -11.00 -10.03
N GLU A 269 4.79 -11.78 -11.10
CA GLU A 269 5.82 -11.97 -12.12
C GLU A 269 5.28 -11.59 -13.51
N PRO A 270 5.45 -10.34 -13.95
CA PRO A 270 5.14 -9.92 -15.32
C PRO A 270 5.94 -10.69 -16.37
N ILE A 271 5.38 -10.87 -17.57
CA ILE A 271 6.02 -11.66 -18.64
C ILE A 271 7.42 -11.19 -18.98
N VAL A 272 7.62 -9.87 -19.03
CA VAL A 272 8.91 -9.28 -19.41
C VAL A 272 9.96 -9.48 -18.32
N TRP A 273 9.54 -9.38 -17.06
CA TRP A 273 10.39 -9.58 -15.87
C TRP A 273 10.82 -11.04 -15.69
N ARG A 274 10.01 -11.99 -16.18
CA ARG A 274 10.34 -13.42 -16.10
C ARG A 274 11.65 -13.79 -16.81
N ARG A 275 12.05 -13.05 -17.86
CA ARG A 275 13.33 -13.28 -18.55
C ARG A 275 14.53 -12.88 -17.70
N TYR A 276 14.35 -11.88 -16.85
CA TYR A 276 15.36 -11.32 -15.93
C TYR A 276 15.24 -11.89 -14.51
N THR A 277 14.42 -12.92 -14.30
CA THR A 277 14.17 -13.56 -12.99
C THR A 277 13.66 -12.63 -11.90
N TRP A 278 13.04 -11.51 -12.29
CA TRP A 278 12.49 -10.53 -11.36
C TRP A 278 11.04 -10.83 -11.00
N CYS A 279 10.68 -10.47 -9.77
CA CYS A 279 9.33 -10.50 -9.26
C CYS A 279 9.07 -9.32 -8.31
N ARG A 280 7.79 -8.98 -8.15
CA ARG A 280 7.32 -8.08 -7.08
C ARG A 280 6.73 -8.93 -5.97
N LEU A 281 6.98 -8.53 -4.73
CA LEU A 281 6.43 -9.16 -3.54
C LEU A 281 5.45 -8.20 -2.86
N ASP A 282 4.20 -8.60 -2.79
CA ASP A 282 3.15 -7.93 -2.04
C ASP A 282 2.77 -8.80 -0.83
N VAL A 283 2.34 -8.18 0.26
CA VAL A 283 2.00 -8.88 1.50
C VAL A 283 0.71 -8.31 2.05
N ASP A 284 -0.28 -9.16 2.24
CA ASP A 284 -1.50 -8.81 2.95
C ASP A 284 -1.21 -8.76 4.45
N VAL A 285 -1.44 -7.62 5.08
CA VAL A 285 -1.12 -7.37 6.49
C VAL A 285 -2.41 -6.98 7.21
N ALA A 286 -2.73 -7.70 8.28
CA ALA A 286 -3.88 -7.36 9.10
C ALA A 286 -3.75 -5.94 9.67
N GLY A 287 -4.75 -5.12 9.39
CA GLY A 287 -4.85 -3.75 9.89
C GLY A 287 -4.42 -2.66 8.91
N TYR A 288 -3.59 -3.02 7.93
CA TYR A 288 -3.31 -2.17 6.81
C TYR A 288 -4.41 -2.38 5.78
N GLY A 289 -5.46 -1.54 5.80
CA GLY A 289 -6.55 -1.66 4.83
C GLY A 289 -6.03 -1.59 3.39
N ALA A 290 -6.67 -2.33 2.48
CA ALA A 290 -6.52 -2.17 1.05
C ALA A 290 -7.02 -0.77 0.64
N ALA A 291 -6.20 0.25 0.87
CA ALA A 291 -6.48 1.59 0.42
C ALA A 291 -6.46 1.54 -1.12
N SER A 292 -7.64 1.58 -1.72
CA SER A 292 -7.81 1.99 -3.11
C SER A 292 -7.28 3.42 -3.22
N ASP A 293 -6.05 3.56 -3.70
CA ASP A 293 -5.33 4.83 -3.78
C ASP A 293 -5.98 5.79 -4.78
N GLU A 294 -6.85 6.69 -4.30
CA GLU A 294 -7.25 7.91 -5.01
C GLU A 294 -6.16 9.02 -4.94
N SER A 295 -4.99 8.76 -4.36
CA SER A 295 -3.98 9.81 -4.15
C SER A 295 -2.56 9.29 -4.10
N GLY A 296 -1.99 8.83 -5.23
CA GLY A 296 -0.55 8.85 -5.56
C GLY A 296 0.49 8.25 -4.58
N GLY A 297 0.07 7.70 -3.45
CA GLY A 297 0.91 7.05 -2.46
C GLY A 297 1.04 5.58 -2.80
N VAL A 298 2.25 5.04 -2.73
CA VAL A 298 2.48 3.60 -2.91
C VAL A 298 1.75 2.84 -1.81
N SER A 299 0.95 1.87 -2.21
CA SER A 299 0.18 0.99 -1.34
C SER A 299 1.04 0.41 -0.21
N SER A 300 0.54 0.46 1.02
CA SER A 300 1.17 -0.03 2.27
C SER A 300 1.46 -1.53 2.30
N THR A 301 1.23 -2.20 1.18
CA THR A 301 1.10 -3.63 1.00
C THR A 301 2.17 -4.20 0.06
N THR A 302 3.03 -3.35 -0.54
CA THR A 302 4.19 -3.82 -1.33
C THR A 302 5.41 -3.98 -0.42
N LEU A 303 5.84 -5.24 -0.23
CA LEU A 303 6.99 -5.59 0.60
C LEU A 303 8.31 -5.43 -0.15
N LEU A 304 8.35 -5.80 -1.44
CA LEU A 304 9.49 -5.55 -2.32
C LEU A 304 8.99 -5.19 -3.71
N PRO A 305 9.28 -3.98 -4.22
CA PRO A 305 8.80 -3.56 -5.53
C PRO A 305 9.41 -4.40 -6.66
N ILE A 306 10.70 -4.74 -6.52
CA ILE A 306 11.48 -5.55 -7.44
C ILE A 306 12.44 -6.38 -6.61
N ALA A 307 12.43 -7.69 -6.80
CA ALA A 307 13.31 -8.64 -6.16
C ALA A 307 13.71 -9.75 -7.13
N ASP A 308 14.90 -10.32 -6.92
CA ASP A 308 15.29 -11.55 -7.59
C ASP A 308 14.46 -12.72 -7.04
N ARG A 309 14.07 -13.66 -7.91
CA ARG A 309 13.16 -14.76 -7.53
C ARG A 309 13.65 -15.58 -6.34
N ASP A 310 14.96 -15.76 -6.20
CA ASP A 310 15.53 -16.54 -5.09
C ASP A 310 15.49 -15.76 -3.76
N LEU A 311 15.69 -14.45 -3.79
CA LEU A 311 15.53 -13.58 -2.63
C LEU A 311 14.06 -13.53 -2.19
N ALA A 312 13.14 -13.38 -3.15
CA ALA A 312 11.72 -13.44 -2.86
C ALA A 312 11.33 -14.78 -2.24
N ARG A 313 11.86 -15.91 -2.74
CA ARG A 313 11.62 -17.22 -2.15
C ARG A 313 12.07 -17.28 -0.68
N ARG A 314 13.29 -16.85 -0.38
CA ARG A 314 13.81 -16.80 1.01
C ARG A 314 12.92 -15.98 1.93
N ILE A 315 12.48 -14.80 1.49
CA ILE A 315 11.61 -13.94 2.29
C ILE A 315 10.23 -14.58 2.49
N VAL A 316 9.69 -15.22 1.46
CA VAL A 316 8.41 -15.93 1.61
C VAL A 316 8.56 -17.11 2.58
N ASP A 317 9.67 -17.85 2.52
CA ASP A 317 9.96 -18.95 3.47
C ASP A 317 10.15 -18.43 4.91
N GLU A 318 10.75 -17.25 5.08
CA GLU A 318 10.93 -16.60 6.39
C GLU A 318 9.60 -16.09 6.97
N LEU A 319 8.73 -15.53 6.14
CA LEU A 319 7.45 -14.96 6.57
C LEU A 319 6.33 -15.99 6.73
N VAL A 320 6.32 -17.00 5.86
CA VAL A 320 5.36 -18.10 5.88
C VAL A 320 6.15 -19.40 5.79
N PRO A 321 6.62 -19.92 6.94
CA PRO A 321 7.32 -21.19 7.00
C PRO A 321 6.39 -22.31 6.53
N ASP A 322 6.80 -23.00 5.47
CA ASP A 322 6.07 -24.13 4.92
C ASP A 322 7.09 -25.26 4.66
N PRO A 323 7.22 -26.24 5.57
CA PRO A 323 8.14 -27.36 5.39
C PRO A 323 7.76 -28.25 4.20
N ASP A 324 6.48 -28.25 3.81
CA ASP A 324 5.91 -29.09 2.75
C ASP A 324 5.81 -28.36 1.41
N ARG A 325 6.58 -27.28 1.26
CA ARG A 325 6.49 -26.42 0.09
C ARG A 325 6.85 -27.17 -1.19
N GLY A 326 5.83 -27.41 -2.02
CA GLY A 326 5.98 -28.10 -3.30
C GLY A 326 5.68 -29.60 -3.26
N THR A 327 5.39 -30.18 -2.10
CA THR A 327 4.86 -31.57 -1.98
C THR A 327 3.36 -31.63 -2.27
N GLY A 328 2.64 -30.53 -2.04
CA GLY A 328 1.20 -30.41 -2.31
C GLY A 328 0.84 -30.70 -3.77
N ARG A 329 -0.17 -31.57 -3.97
CA ARG A 329 -0.65 -31.94 -5.31
C ARG A 329 -1.26 -30.73 -6.02
N ARG A 330 -0.65 -30.31 -7.12
CA ARG A 330 -1.16 -29.20 -7.96
C ARG A 330 -2.40 -29.63 -8.72
N VAL A 331 -3.54 -29.08 -8.35
CA VAL A 331 -4.79 -29.20 -9.09
C VAL A 331 -4.83 -28.15 -10.19
N ARG A 332 -5.05 -28.59 -11.42
CA ARG A 332 -5.16 -27.72 -12.60
C ARG A 332 -6.58 -27.75 -13.16
N PRO A 333 -7.06 -26.64 -13.75
CA PRO A 333 -8.31 -26.65 -14.49
C PRO A 333 -8.28 -27.64 -15.66
N THR A 334 -9.45 -28.18 -15.99
CA THR A 334 -9.63 -29.12 -17.11
C THR A 334 -9.83 -28.36 -18.42
N SER A 335 -9.85 -29.09 -19.54
CA SER A 335 -10.10 -28.53 -20.88
C SER A 335 -11.45 -27.81 -21.00
N ARG A 336 -12.42 -28.08 -20.11
CA ARG A 336 -13.72 -27.39 -20.05
C ARG A 336 -13.58 -25.90 -19.74
N SER A 337 -12.51 -25.51 -19.05
CA SER A 337 -12.23 -24.12 -18.66
C SER A 337 -11.74 -23.23 -19.81
N ARG A 338 -11.48 -23.82 -20.99
CA ARG A 338 -11.05 -23.11 -22.20
C ARG A 338 -12.05 -22.07 -22.68
N VAL A 339 -13.34 -22.30 -22.45
CA VAL A 339 -14.41 -21.37 -22.85
C VAL A 339 -14.24 -20.01 -22.15
N PHE A 340 -13.82 -20.01 -20.89
CA PHE A 340 -13.63 -18.79 -20.11
C PHE A 340 -12.22 -18.21 -20.21
N ALA A 341 -11.22 -19.05 -20.51
CA ALA A 341 -9.84 -18.63 -20.65
C ALA A 341 -9.14 -19.52 -21.67
N PRO A 342 -9.15 -19.19 -22.97
CA PRO A 342 -8.67 -20.08 -24.03
C PRO A 342 -7.18 -20.42 -23.89
N ILE A 343 -6.39 -19.44 -23.43
CA ILE A 343 -4.94 -19.57 -23.21
C ILE A 343 -4.62 -19.65 -21.71
N GLY A 344 -5.26 -18.79 -20.91
CA GLY A 344 -4.95 -18.60 -19.50
C GLY A 344 -5.22 -19.82 -18.60
N TRP A 345 -6.08 -20.76 -19.01
CA TRP A 345 -6.43 -21.93 -18.20
C TRP A 345 -5.22 -22.81 -17.83
N ARG A 346 -4.22 -22.93 -18.72
CA ARG A 346 -3.00 -23.75 -18.49
C ARG A 346 -2.09 -23.18 -17.41
N TYR A 347 -2.22 -21.89 -17.12
CA TYR A 347 -1.39 -21.17 -16.18
C TYR A 347 -2.06 -21.00 -14.81
N ARG A 348 -3.23 -21.65 -14.63
CA ARG A 348 -3.96 -21.66 -13.37
C ARG A 348 -3.69 -22.97 -12.64
N TRP A 349 -3.41 -22.88 -11.34
CA TRP A 349 -3.35 -24.05 -10.48
C TRP A 349 -3.58 -23.67 -9.02
N LEU A 350 -4.03 -24.64 -8.24
CA LEU A 350 -4.15 -24.57 -6.79
C LEU A 350 -3.40 -25.75 -6.18
N ALA A 351 -2.66 -25.51 -5.11
CA ALA A 351 -2.05 -26.55 -4.30
C ALA A 351 -2.32 -26.23 -2.83
N ALA A 352 -2.78 -27.23 -2.08
CA ALA A 352 -2.83 -27.17 -0.63
C ALA A 352 -1.71 -28.08 -0.09
N THR A 353 -0.99 -27.58 0.89
CA THR A 353 -0.04 -28.31 1.74
C THR A 353 -0.68 -28.48 3.12
N ASP A 354 0.04 -28.95 4.13
CA ASP A 354 -0.52 -29.05 5.48
C ASP A 354 -0.53 -27.70 6.21
N HIS A 355 0.27 -26.73 5.74
CA HIS A 355 0.41 -25.42 6.36
C HIS A 355 -0.13 -24.26 5.51
N THR A 356 -0.05 -24.37 4.18
CA THR A 356 -0.40 -23.28 3.25
C THR A 356 -1.26 -23.73 2.08
N VAL A 357 -2.16 -22.84 1.66
CA VAL A 357 -2.80 -22.87 0.36
C VAL A 357 -2.09 -21.91 -0.59
N THR A 358 -1.63 -22.45 -1.72
CA THR A 358 -0.99 -21.69 -2.79
C THR A 358 -1.84 -21.72 -4.04
N THR A 359 -2.18 -20.55 -4.58
CA THR A 359 -2.82 -20.42 -5.88
C THR A 359 -1.89 -19.73 -6.86
N ALA A 360 -2.03 -20.04 -8.14
CA ALA A 360 -1.38 -19.29 -9.20
C ALA A 360 -2.34 -19.05 -10.36
N THR A 361 -2.28 -17.85 -10.93
CA THR A 361 -3.11 -17.44 -12.06
C THR A 361 -2.34 -16.52 -13.00
N GLY A 362 -2.87 -16.35 -14.22
CA GLY A 362 -2.37 -15.37 -15.20
C GLY A 362 -1.24 -15.89 -16.09
N TRP A 363 -1.31 -15.51 -17.38
CA TRP A 363 -0.34 -15.94 -18.39
C TRP A 363 0.64 -14.82 -18.78
N ILE A 364 0.13 -13.58 -18.89
CA ILE A 364 0.94 -12.36 -19.07
C ILE A 364 1.61 -12.01 -17.76
N THR A 365 0.84 -11.72 -16.72
CA THR A 365 1.35 -11.51 -15.38
C THR A 365 0.99 -12.71 -14.54
N ARG A 366 1.99 -13.44 -14.05
CA ARG A 366 1.76 -14.56 -13.13
C ARG A 366 1.59 -14.01 -11.72
N HIS A 367 0.41 -14.20 -11.16
CA HIS A 367 0.13 -13.92 -9.76
C HIS A 367 0.16 -15.23 -9.00
N ARG A 368 0.97 -15.32 -7.95
CA ARG A 368 0.98 -16.46 -7.04
C ARG A 368 0.69 -15.97 -5.64
N SER A 369 -0.36 -16.49 -5.03
CA SER A 369 -0.76 -16.14 -3.67
C SER A 369 -0.46 -17.32 -2.77
N VAL A 370 0.20 -17.06 -1.64
CA VAL A 370 0.50 -18.05 -0.59
C VAL A 370 -0.18 -17.58 0.68
N VAL A 371 -1.09 -18.39 1.20
CA VAL A 371 -1.88 -18.07 2.39
C VAL A 371 -1.78 -19.21 3.39
N PRO A 372 -1.38 -18.97 4.65
CA PRO A 372 -1.42 -19.98 5.70
C PRO A 372 -2.85 -20.38 6.04
N HIS A 373 -3.12 -21.68 6.25
CA HIS A 373 -4.47 -22.17 6.54
C HIS A 373 -5.10 -21.54 7.80
N HIS A 374 -4.29 -21.22 8.82
CA HIS A 374 -4.79 -20.58 10.05
C HIS A 374 -5.19 -19.11 9.85
N LYS A 375 -4.76 -18.46 8.75
CA LYS A 375 -5.07 -17.06 8.40
C LYS A 375 -6.22 -16.93 7.39
N VAL A 376 -6.62 -18.02 6.73
CA VAL A 376 -7.84 -18.06 5.91
C VAL A 376 -9.01 -17.60 6.78
N GLN A 377 -9.90 -16.73 6.29
CA GLN A 377 -11.10 -16.29 7.03
C GLN A 377 -12.32 -17.12 6.64
N SER A 378 -12.58 -17.20 5.34
CA SER A 378 -13.67 -17.98 4.75
C SER A 378 -13.23 -18.57 3.41
N VAL A 379 -13.92 -19.63 3.00
CA VAL A 379 -13.74 -20.23 1.67
C VAL A 379 -15.09 -20.16 0.98
N GLU A 380 -15.10 -19.57 -0.21
CA GLU A 380 -16.29 -19.38 -1.03
C GLU A 380 -16.22 -20.29 -2.26
N PHE A 381 -17.29 -21.06 -2.44
CA PHE A 381 -17.57 -21.76 -3.68
C PHE A 381 -18.58 -20.93 -4.49
N SER A 382 -18.18 -20.52 -5.70
CA SER A 382 -19.04 -19.74 -6.60
C SER A 382 -19.17 -20.44 -7.96
N GLN A 383 -20.40 -20.55 -8.44
CA GLN A 383 -20.73 -21.14 -9.73
C GLN A 383 -21.83 -20.34 -10.42
N GLY A 384 -21.48 -19.60 -11.48
CA GLY A 384 -22.45 -18.87 -12.30
C GLY A 384 -23.25 -19.77 -13.25
N PRO A 385 -24.31 -19.26 -13.91
CA PRO A 385 -25.16 -20.06 -14.80
C PRO A 385 -24.41 -20.75 -15.95
N VAL A 386 -23.49 -20.02 -16.60
CA VAL A 386 -22.65 -20.57 -17.68
C VAL A 386 -21.62 -21.56 -17.13
N GLN A 387 -21.06 -21.31 -15.94
CA GLN A 387 -20.14 -22.22 -15.28
C GLN A 387 -20.81 -23.56 -14.93
N ARG A 388 -22.08 -23.53 -14.51
CA ARG A 388 -22.92 -24.71 -14.27
C ARG A 388 -23.14 -25.54 -15.54
N ARG A 389 -23.38 -24.89 -16.69
CA ARG A 389 -23.50 -25.54 -18.00
C ARG A 389 -22.24 -26.33 -18.37
N PHE A 390 -21.06 -25.81 -18.04
CA PHE A 390 -19.76 -26.41 -18.34
C PHE A 390 -19.17 -27.23 -17.18
N LYS A 391 -19.92 -27.44 -16.08
CA LYS A 391 -19.48 -28.15 -14.87
C LYS A 391 -18.14 -27.66 -14.32
N VAL A 392 -17.97 -26.34 -14.29
CA VAL A 392 -16.82 -25.69 -13.67
C VAL A 392 -17.28 -24.78 -12.53
N ALA A 393 -16.41 -24.49 -11.58
CA ALA A 393 -16.67 -23.59 -10.46
C ALA A 393 -15.41 -22.81 -10.07
N THR A 394 -15.59 -21.72 -9.32
CA THR A 394 -14.49 -20.92 -8.79
C THR A 394 -14.43 -21.08 -7.28
N VAL A 395 -13.25 -21.42 -6.77
CA VAL A 395 -12.96 -21.46 -5.33
C VAL A 395 -12.20 -20.19 -4.98
N LYS A 396 -12.70 -19.44 -4.00
CA LYS A 396 -12.01 -18.26 -3.47
C LYS A 396 -11.72 -18.49 -2.00
N VAL A 397 -10.46 -18.33 -1.63
CA VAL A 397 -10.01 -18.32 -0.25
C VAL A 397 -9.88 -16.86 0.16
N HIS A 398 -10.75 -16.41 1.06
CA HIS A 398 -10.77 -15.04 1.54
C HIS A 398 -9.78 -14.87 2.68
N THR A 399 -8.88 -13.91 2.52
CA THR A 399 -8.04 -13.33 3.58
C THR A 399 -8.59 -11.94 3.91
N PRO A 400 -8.10 -11.28 4.98
CA PRO A 400 -8.38 -9.86 5.20
C PRO A 400 -8.13 -9.01 3.94
N ASP A 401 -8.74 -7.82 3.89
CA ASP A 401 -8.65 -6.94 2.72
C ASP A 401 -7.20 -6.62 2.36
N GLY A 402 -6.75 -7.11 1.20
CA GLY A 402 -5.39 -6.92 0.71
C GLY A 402 -5.21 -7.28 -0.76
N PRO A 403 -4.02 -7.05 -1.35
CA PRO A 403 -3.70 -7.35 -2.74
C PRO A 403 -3.52 -8.86 -3.00
N VAL A 404 -3.41 -9.66 -1.95
CA VAL A 404 -3.26 -11.10 -2.04
C VAL A 404 -4.64 -11.71 -2.24
N SER A 405 -4.89 -12.20 -3.44
CA SER A 405 -6.15 -12.87 -3.76
C SER A 405 -5.89 -14.34 -4.05
N ALA A 406 -6.29 -15.22 -3.13
CA ALA A 406 -6.15 -16.65 -3.29
C ALA A 406 -7.38 -17.24 -3.99
N GLN A 407 -7.43 -17.11 -5.32
CA GLN A 407 -8.55 -17.60 -6.13
C GLN A 407 -8.11 -18.65 -7.15
N ALA A 408 -8.92 -19.70 -7.30
CA ALA A 408 -8.79 -20.71 -8.34
C ALA A 408 -10.04 -20.70 -9.23
N HIS A 409 -9.91 -20.08 -10.40
CA HIS A 409 -11.02 -19.92 -11.34
C HIS A 409 -11.25 -21.15 -12.22
N HIS A 410 -12.52 -21.50 -12.39
CA HIS A 410 -13.00 -22.50 -13.36
C HIS A 410 -12.36 -23.88 -13.17
N LEU A 411 -12.21 -24.34 -11.93
CA LEU A 411 -11.89 -25.74 -11.64
C LEU A 411 -13.08 -26.64 -11.99
N ASP A 412 -12.85 -27.93 -12.21
CA ASP A 412 -13.94 -28.90 -12.37
C ASP A 412 -14.81 -28.93 -11.11
N GLU A 413 -16.13 -28.98 -11.27
CA GLU A 413 -17.09 -28.79 -10.17
C GLU A 413 -16.85 -29.74 -8.99
N ASP A 414 -16.64 -31.03 -9.26
CA ASP A 414 -16.46 -32.04 -8.21
C ASP A 414 -15.16 -31.81 -7.44
N VAL A 415 -14.10 -31.45 -8.17
CA VAL A 415 -12.79 -31.12 -7.62
C VAL A 415 -12.84 -29.82 -6.81
N ALA A 416 -13.51 -28.79 -7.33
CA ALA A 416 -13.69 -27.52 -6.64
C ALA A 416 -14.45 -27.69 -5.33
N ARG A 417 -15.50 -28.51 -5.33
CA ARG A 417 -16.28 -28.84 -4.14
C ARG A 417 -15.42 -29.58 -3.12
N ALA A 418 -14.70 -30.62 -3.54
CA ALA A 418 -13.81 -31.38 -2.65
C ALA A 418 -12.74 -30.49 -2.01
N ILE A 419 -12.07 -29.63 -2.79
CA ILE A 419 -11.06 -28.69 -2.29
C ILE A 419 -11.67 -27.69 -1.31
N THR A 420 -12.88 -27.21 -1.58
CA THR A 420 -13.55 -26.26 -0.68
C THR A 420 -13.76 -26.88 0.70
N PHE A 421 -14.23 -28.13 0.76
CA PHE A 421 -14.41 -28.84 2.02
C PHE A 421 -13.09 -29.14 2.73
N ASP A 422 -12.10 -29.67 1.98
CA ASP A 422 -10.76 -29.98 2.52
C ASP A 422 -10.09 -28.72 3.11
N GLU A 423 -10.16 -27.60 2.40
CA GLU A 423 -9.59 -26.32 2.85
C GLU A 423 -10.28 -25.80 4.12
N VAL A 424 -11.61 -25.94 4.24
CA VAL A 424 -12.35 -25.56 5.45
C VAL A 424 -11.91 -26.41 6.64
N GLU A 425 -11.67 -27.71 6.44
CA GLU A 425 -11.19 -28.61 7.49
C GLU A 425 -9.75 -28.29 7.89
N ARG A 426 -8.83 -28.12 6.93
CA ARG A 426 -7.44 -27.69 7.17
C ARG A 426 -7.38 -26.36 7.92
N ALA A 427 -8.15 -25.36 7.50
CA ALA A 427 -8.22 -24.06 8.17
C ALA A 427 -8.72 -24.18 9.62
N ARG A 428 -9.74 -25.02 9.86
CA ARG A 428 -10.24 -25.29 11.23
C ARG A 428 -9.19 -26.00 12.08
N ALA A 429 -8.51 -27.00 11.54
CA ALA A 429 -7.46 -27.74 12.24
C ALA A 429 -6.28 -26.82 12.60
N ALA A 430 -5.80 -26.04 11.64
CA ALA A 430 -4.69 -25.11 11.83
C ALA A 430 -5.00 -24.03 12.89
N ARG A 431 -6.22 -23.48 12.91
CA ARG A 431 -6.64 -22.51 13.94
C ARG A 431 -6.73 -23.12 15.35
N ARG A 432 -7.00 -24.42 15.47
CA ARG A 432 -6.97 -25.11 16.79
C ARG A 432 -5.55 -25.24 17.31
N LEU A 433 -4.60 -25.55 16.41
CA LEU A 433 -3.18 -25.65 16.75
C LEU A 433 -2.59 -24.29 17.12
N SER A 434 -2.97 -23.22 16.43
CA SER A 434 -2.44 -21.88 16.71
C SER A 434 -3.02 -21.20 17.97
N ARG A 435 -4.02 -21.82 18.62
CA ARG A 435 -4.63 -21.31 19.86
C ARG A 435 -4.10 -22.00 21.11
N ARG A 436 -3.31 -23.05 20.95
CA ARG A 436 -2.55 -23.71 22.02
C ARG A 436 -1.15 -23.11 22.03
#